data_AF-A0A965UND5-F1
#
_entry.id   AF-A0A965UND5-F1
#
_cell.length_a   1.000
_cell.length_b   1.000
_cell.length_c   1.000
_cell.angle_alpha   90.00
_cell.angle_beta   90.00
_cell.angle_gamma   90.00
#
_symmetry.space_group_name_H-M   'P 1'
#
loop_
_entity.id
_entity.type
_entity.pdbx_description
1 polymer ?
#
loop_
_entity_poly.entity_id
_entity_poly.type
_entity_poly.pdbx_seq_one_letter_code
_entity_poly.pdbx_strand_id
1 'polypeptide(L)'
;MEKKQLKECRLDNDGNLGVYAIGLVSEPAIEAEWVFLNSVKLSAVDGERRMLYGAALIPDKHILRIDESTGEEYYIYFTRETIYNCAHLFLKKHLQNAHTLEHQTPLEGCTVVESWLIEDSAKDKAAHFGLNFPVGTWMLGTHVKEDTIWEAVKSGEITGFSIEGRFDHVKLTKQTGDPLGNFWAGL
;
A
#
# COMPACT_ATOMS: atom_id res chain seq x y z
N MET A 1 26.83 -12.14 8.27
CA MET A 1 25.61 -11.30 8.37
C MET A 1 24.64 -12.00 9.30
N GLU A 2 24.27 -11.34 10.40
CA GLU A 2 23.18 -11.82 11.25
C GLU A 2 21.86 -11.84 10.45
N LYS A 3 21.04 -12.86 10.67
CA LYS A 3 19.72 -12.94 10.07
C LYS A 3 18.80 -11.97 10.80
N LYS A 4 18.44 -10.86 10.13
CA LYS A 4 17.40 -9.93 10.63
C LYS A 4 16.09 -10.68 10.82
N GLN A 5 15.35 -10.35 11.88
CA GLN A 5 14.04 -10.93 12.15
C GLN A 5 13.04 -10.55 11.05
N LEU A 6 12.11 -11.44 10.72
CA LEU A 6 10.98 -11.16 9.82
C LEU A 6 9.68 -11.32 10.61
N LYS A 7 8.85 -10.28 10.57
CA LYS A 7 7.59 -10.21 11.32
C LYS A 7 6.42 -9.98 10.34
N GLU A 8 5.37 -10.77 10.48
CA GLU A 8 4.12 -10.57 9.76
C GLU A 8 3.31 -9.46 10.42
N CYS A 9 2.82 -8.51 9.64
CA CYS A 9 1.86 -7.51 10.08
C CYS A 9 0.43 -8.09 10.04
N ARG A 10 -0.32 -7.96 11.14
CA ARG A 10 -1.72 -8.42 11.24
C ARG A 10 -2.64 -7.33 11.78
N LEU A 11 -3.91 -7.44 11.41
CA LEU A 11 -5.00 -6.68 12.01
C LEU A 11 -5.50 -7.42 13.25
N ASP A 12 -6.08 -6.69 14.19
CA ASP A 12 -6.83 -7.27 15.30
C ASP A 12 -8.23 -7.66 14.84
N ASN A 13 -8.87 -8.55 15.61
CA ASN A 13 -10.25 -8.95 15.34
C ASN A 13 -11.26 -7.85 15.72
N ASP A 14 -10.85 -6.91 16.56
CA ASP A 14 -11.70 -5.83 17.06
C ASP A 14 -11.72 -4.60 16.14
N GLY A 15 -10.91 -4.61 15.07
CA GLY A 15 -10.87 -3.55 14.07
C GLY A 15 -10.25 -2.24 14.57
N ASN A 16 -9.49 -2.25 15.67
CA ASN A 16 -8.75 -1.07 16.14
C ASN A 16 -7.43 -0.88 15.37
N LEU A 17 -6.90 -1.95 14.80
CA LEU A 17 -5.72 -1.93 13.95
C LEU A 17 -6.09 -1.69 12.48
N GLY A 18 -5.08 -1.38 11.69
CA GLY A 18 -5.17 -1.12 10.26
C GLY A 18 -4.70 0.26 9.84
N VAL A 19 -4.89 0.54 8.56
CA VAL A 19 -4.52 1.81 7.93
C VAL A 19 -5.51 2.89 8.35
N TYR A 20 -5.00 4.02 8.84
CA TYR A 20 -5.78 5.19 9.23
C TYR A 20 -5.55 6.41 8.33
N ALA A 21 -4.46 6.45 7.55
CA ALA A 21 -4.22 7.49 6.57
C ALA A 21 -3.31 7.01 5.43
N ILE A 22 -3.33 7.74 4.32
CA ILE A 22 -2.43 7.57 3.17
C ILE A 22 -1.54 8.81 3.06
N GLY A 23 -0.25 8.63 3.31
CA GLY A 23 0.76 9.66 3.10
C GLY A 23 1.11 9.82 1.62
N LEU A 24 1.21 11.08 1.18
CA LEU A 24 1.87 11.49 -0.05
C LEU A 24 3.32 11.81 0.31
N VAL A 25 4.27 11.08 -0.29
CA VAL A 25 5.69 11.13 0.09
C VAL A 25 6.61 11.21 -1.12
N SER A 26 7.80 11.73 -0.89
CA SER A 26 8.93 11.76 -1.83
C SER A 26 9.73 10.45 -1.87
N GLU A 27 9.72 9.67 -0.77
CA GLU A 27 10.43 8.40 -0.64
C GLU A 27 9.51 7.32 -0.05
N PRO A 28 8.78 6.54 -0.87
CA PRO A 28 7.85 5.53 -0.38
C PRO A 28 8.56 4.35 0.30
N ALA A 29 8.13 4.02 1.50
CA ALA A 29 8.73 2.96 2.33
C ALA A 29 8.71 1.55 1.72
N ILE A 30 7.89 1.30 0.69
CA ILE A 30 7.84 0.02 -0.03
C ILE A 30 8.78 -0.01 -1.25
N GLU A 31 9.54 1.06 -1.50
CA GLU A 31 10.44 1.23 -2.66
C GLU A 31 9.74 0.86 -3.98
N ALA A 32 8.43 1.11 -4.05
CA ALA A 32 7.65 1.05 -5.27
C ALA A 32 7.41 2.52 -5.65
N GLU A 33 8.31 3.05 -6.46
CA GLU A 33 8.17 4.37 -7.08
C GLU A 33 6.81 4.43 -7.81
N TRP A 34 6.04 5.51 -7.65
CA TRP A 34 4.87 5.71 -8.49
C TRP A 34 5.27 5.76 -9.96
N VAL A 35 4.32 5.41 -10.82
CA VAL A 35 4.28 5.98 -12.15
C VAL A 35 3.39 7.20 -12.11
N PHE A 36 4.01 8.37 -12.24
CA PHE A 36 3.32 9.59 -12.62
C PHE A 36 2.90 9.50 -14.08
N LEU A 37 1.60 9.61 -14.38
CA LEU A 37 1.12 9.78 -15.75
C LEU A 37 1.51 11.17 -16.27
N ASN A 38 2.71 11.31 -16.83
CA ASN A 38 3.00 12.42 -17.76
C ASN A 38 2.73 12.03 -19.22
N SER A 39 2.39 10.77 -19.52
CA SER A 39 2.15 10.37 -20.91
C SER A 39 1.33 9.09 -21.02
N VAL A 40 0.05 9.15 -20.70
CA VAL A 40 -0.93 8.50 -21.58
C VAL A 40 -1.57 9.60 -22.38
N LYS A 41 -1.24 9.68 -23.68
CA LYS A 41 -2.10 10.36 -24.65
C LYS A 41 -3.41 9.59 -24.72
N LEU A 42 -4.28 9.76 -23.72
CA LEU A 42 -5.69 9.43 -23.82
C LEU A 42 -6.28 10.51 -24.71
N SER A 43 -6.63 10.12 -25.92
CA SER A 43 -7.26 10.95 -26.93
C SER A 43 -8.44 11.75 -26.36
N ALA A 44 -8.33 13.07 -26.43
CA ALA A 44 -9.41 14.07 -26.48
C ALA A 44 -10.50 14.00 -25.38
N VAL A 45 -10.20 14.55 -24.19
CA VAL A 45 -11.17 15.26 -23.35
C VAL A 45 -10.44 16.44 -22.68
N ASP A 46 -11.04 17.61 -22.73
CA ASP A 46 -10.48 18.95 -22.50
C ASP A 46 -10.23 19.28 -21.00
N GLY A 47 -9.51 18.42 -20.27
CA GLY A 47 -9.11 18.67 -18.89
C GLY A 47 -8.22 17.58 -18.29
N GLU A 48 -7.20 18.00 -17.53
CA GLU A 48 -6.35 17.12 -16.73
C GLU A 48 -7.17 16.55 -15.55
N ARG A 49 -7.30 15.22 -15.47
CA ARG A 49 -8.16 14.55 -14.47
C ARG A 49 -7.65 14.66 -13.02
N ARG A 50 -6.42 15.14 -12.80
CA ARG A 50 -5.74 15.24 -11.50
C ARG A 50 -5.81 13.95 -10.66
N MET A 51 -5.48 12.84 -11.29
CA MET A 51 -5.52 11.50 -10.70
C MET A 51 -4.12 10.96 -10.44
N LEU A 52 -3.91 10.42 -9.24
CA LEU A 52 -2.73 9.67 -8.83
C LEU A 52 -3.09 8.18 -8.75
N TYR A 53 -2.26 7.30 -9.30
CA TYR A 53 -2.46 5.85 -9.21
C TYR A 53 -1.20 5.17 -8.68
N GLY A 54 -1.35 4.24 -7.74
CA GLY A 54 -0.21 3.57 -7.13
C GLY A 54 -0.59 2.45 -6.17
N ALA A 55 0.38 1.61 -5.84
CA ALA A 55 0.24 0.57 -4.83
C ALA A 55 0.32 1.18 -3.42
N ALA A 56 -0.65 0.86 -2.57
CA ALA A 56 -0.60 1.17 -1.14
C ALA A 56 0.11 0.05 -0.36
N LEU A 57 -0.16 -1.22 -0.71
CA LEU A 57 0.48 -2.39 -0.11
C LEU A 57 0.73 -3.47 -1.16
N ILE A 58 1.91 -4.08 -1.10
CA ILE A 58 2.34 -5.17 -1.99
C ILE A 58 2.56 -6.44 -1.14
N PRO A 59 1.95 -7.59 -1.49
CA PRO A 59 2.13 -8.83 -0.76
C PRO A 59 3.60 -9.25 -0.66
N ASP A 60 3.97 -9.78 0.50
CA ASP A 60 5.29 -10.39 0.78
C ASP A 60 6.50 -9.49 0.56
N LYS A 61 6.31 -8.19 0.29
CA LYS A 61 7.38 -7.20 0.23
C LYS A 61 7.96 -7.02 1.63
N HIS A 62 9.25 -7.31 1.78
CA HIS A 62 9.98 -7.06 3.02
C HIS A 62 10.30 -5.56 3.13
N ILE A 63 9.88 -4.96 4.24
CA ILE A 63 10.07 -3.54 4.54
C ILE A 63 10.95 -3.42 5.77
N LEU A 64 12.07 -2.72 5.67
CA LEU A 64 13.01 -2.53 6.78
C LEU A 64 12.41 -1.60 7.84
N ARG A 65 12.57 -1.98 9.11
CA ARG A 65 12.20 -1.20 10.28
C ARG A 65 13.33 -1.23 11.30
N ILE A 66 13.42 -0.14 12.05
CA ILE A 66 14.37 0.02 13.14
C ILE A 66 13.52 0.16 14.40
N ASP A 67 13.78 -0.68 15.38
CA ASP A 67 13.17 -0.53 16.70
C ASP A 67 13.80 0.71 17.36
N GLU A 68 13.01 1.74 17.65
CA GLU A 68 13.52 3.00 18.20
C GLU A 68 14.13 2.83 19.60
N SER A 69 13.70 1.80 20.35
CA SER A 69 14.17 1.57 21.72
C SER A 69 15.46 0.77 21.78
N THR A 70 15.65 -0.19 20.86
CA THR A 70 16.82 -1.08 20.85
C THR A 70 17.83 -0.77 19.74
N GLY A 71 17.43 -0.01 18.72
CA GLY A 71 18.21 0.21 17.50
C GLY A 71 18.28 -1.03 16.59
N GLU A 72 17.55 -2.10 16.90
CA GLU A 72 17.61 -3.34 16.13
C GLU A 72 16.84 -3.22 14.81
N GLU A 73 17.48 -3.68 13.74
CA GLU A 73 16.86 -3.77 12.42
C GLU A 73 16.07 -5.08 12.25
N TYR A 74 14.83 -4.96 11.77
CA TYR A 74 13.98 -6.09 11.41
C TYR A 74 13.17 -5.80 10.15
N TYR A 75 12.69 -6.85 9.49
CA TYR A 75 11.78 -6.73 8.37
C TYR A 75 10.34 -6.98 8.81
N ILE A 76 9.41 -6.24 8.20
CA ILE A 76 7.98 -6.53 8.23
C ILE A 76 7.49 -6.91 6.83
N TYR A 77 6.37 -7.62 6.75
CA TYR A 77 5.66 -7.87 5.50
C TYR A 77 4.16 -8.05 5.74
N PHE A 78 3.38 -7.99 4.67
CA PHE A 78 1.93 -8.17 4.69
C PHE A 78 1.55 -9.35 3.80
N THR A 79 0.67 -10.22 4.29
CA THR A 79 0.08 -11.28 3.47
C THR A 79 -1.03 -10.72 2.58
N ARG A 80 -1.42 -11.45 1.53
CA ARG A 80 -2.59 -11.08 0.71
C ARG A 80 -3.86 -10.91 1.54
N GLU A 81 -4.06 -11.77 2.54
CA GLU A 81 -5.23 -11.71 3.42
C GLU A 81 -5.23 -10.44 4.27
N THR A 82 -4.07 -10.08 4.86
CA THR A 82 -3.94 -8.83 5.61
C THR A 82 -4.23 -7.63 4.72
N ILE A 83 -3.69 -7.63 3.49
CA ILE A 83 -3.89 -6.53 2.53
C ILE A 83 -5.36 -6.41 2.13
N TYR A 84 -6.03 -7.53 1.83
CA TYR A 84 -7.47 -7.56 1.54
C TYR A 84 -8.27 -6.91 2.67
N ASN A 85 -7.99 -7.31 3.92
CA ASN A 85 -8.68 -6.77 5.08
C ASN A 85 -8.37 -5.29 5.30
N CYS A 86 -7.13 -4.84 5.07
CA CYS A 86 -6.76 -3.42 5.14
C CYS A 86 -7.55 -2.58 4.13
N ALA A 87 -7.59 -3.01 2.87
CA ALA A 87 -8.28 -2.31 1.79
C ALA A 87 -9.78 -2.13 2.10
N HIS A 88 -10.41 -3.19 2.61
CA HIS A 88 -11.83 -3.17 2.95
C HIS A 88 -12.11 -2.35 4.20
N LEU A 89 -11.29 -2.50 5.25
CA LEU A 89 -11.47 -1.78 6.50
C LEU A 89 -11.27 -0.27 6.32
N PHE A 90 -10.30 0.14 5.49
CA PHE A 90 -10.04 1.54 5.17
C PHE A 90 -11.29 2.25 4.63
N LEU A 91 -11.97 1.64 3.65
CA LEU A 91 -13.21 2.19 3.09
C LEU A 91 -14.39 2.11 4.07
N LYS A 92 -14.53 1.01 4.82
CA LYS A 92 -15.57 0.87 5.85
C LYS A 92 -15.46 1.92 6.96
N LYS A 93 -14.24 2.36 7.27
CA LYS A 93 -13.97 3.42 8.26
C LYS A 93 -14.08 4.84 7.68
N HIS A 94 -14.50 4.98 6.42
CA HIS A 94 -14.63 6.27 5.74
C HIS A 94 -13.31 7.07 5.65
N LEU A 95 -12.18 6.38 5.52
CA LEU A 95 -10.85 6.99 5.54
C LEU A 95 -10.38 7.50 4.17
N GLN A 96 -11.24 7.50 3.15
CA GLN A 96 -10.87 7.91 1.79
C GLN A 96 -10.33 9.36 1.70
N ASN A 97 -10.62 10.22 2.67
CA ASN A 97 -10.10 11.60 2.73
C ASN A 97 -8.90 11.75 3.67
N ALA A 98 -8.51 10.71 4.41
CA ALA A 98 -7.44 10.76 5.39
C ALA A 98 -6.08 10.69 4.68
N HIS A 99 -5.50 11.85 4.40
CA HIS A 99 -4.17 11.97 3.81
C HIS A 99 -3.25 12.81 4.66
N THR A 100 -1.95 12.57 4.52
CA THR A 100 -0.90 13.41 5.06
C THR A 100 0.12 13.75 3.97
N LEU A 101 0.89 14.80 4.20
CA LEU A 101 2.15 15.05 3.50
C LEU A 101 3.30 14.60 4.41
N GLU A 102 4.16 13.72 3.91
CA GLU A 102 5.35 13.23 4.60
C GLU A 102 5.09 12.71 6.02
N HIS A 103 3.92 12.10 6.27
CA HIS A 103 3.49 11.58 7.57
C HIS A 103 3.43 12.60 8.72
N GLN A 104 3.47 13.90 8.40
CA GLN A 104 3.57 14.96 9.39
C GLN A 104 2.35 15.86 9.39
N THR A 105 1.92 16.28 8.20
CA THR A 105 0.90 17.33 8.06
C THR A 105 -0.35 16.74 7.43
N PRO A 106 -1.53 16.80 8.09
CA PRO A 106 -2.78 16.44 7.46
C PRO A 106 -3.00 17.23 6.17
N LEU A 107 -3.49 16.55 5.13
CA LEU A 107 -3.65 17.11 3.80
C LEU A 107 -5.12 17.08 3.39
N GLU A 108 -5.65 18.24 3.01
CA GLU A 108 -7.00 18.38 2.46
C GLU A 108 -6.98 18.32 0.93
N GLY A 109 -8.14 18.03 0.34
CA GLY A 109 -8.32 18.02 -1.11
C GLY A 109 -7.72 16.81 -1.85
N CYS A 110 -7.20 15.82 -1.13
CA CYS A 110 -6.93 14.48 -1.66
C CYS A 110 -8.02 13.50 -1.21
N THR A 111 -8.58 12.77 -2.18
CA THR A 111 -9.61 11.76 -1.92
C THR A 111 -9.33 10.50 -2.72
N VAL A 112 -9.23 9.36 -2.04
CA VAL A 112 -9.25 8.04 -2.68
C VAL A 112 -10.63 7.83 -3.32
N VAL A 113 -10.67 7.82 -4.64
CA VAL A 113 -11.90 7.61 -5.43
C VAL A 113 -11.91 6.26 -6.14
N GLU A 114 -10.77 5.59 -6.21
CA GLU A 114 -10.65 4.22 -6.67
C GLU A 114 -9.80 3.40 -5.68
N SER A 115 -10.23 2.19 -5.36
CA SER A 115 -9.52 1.26 -4.49
C SER A 115 -9.83 -0.15 -4.98
N TRP A 116 -8.80 -0.93 -5.30
CA TRP A 116 -8.98 -2.30 -5.80
C TRP A 116 -7.80 -3.19 -5.44
N LEU A 117 -8.04 -4.50 -5.49
CA LEU A 117 -7.01 -5.52 -5.36
C LEU A 117 -6.72 -6.07 -6.76
N ILE A 118 -5.44 -6.30 -7.05
CA ILE A 118 -5.05 -6.97 -8.29
C ILE A 118 -5.42 -8.45 -8.20
N GLU A 119 -6.30 -8.91 -9.06
CA GLU A 119 -6.73 -10.32 -9.15
C GLU A 119 -6.02 -11.08 -10.29
N ASP A 120 -5.63 -10.38 -11.36
CA ASP A 120 -4.87 -10.92 -12.50
C ASP A 120 -3.87 -9.87 -12.99
N SER A 121 -2.59 -10.04 -12.65
CA SER A 121 -1.53 -9.08 -13.01
C SER A 121 -1.40 -8.84 -14.52
N ALA A 122 -1.81 -9.80 -15.37
CA ALA A 122 -1.72 -9.65 -16.82
C ALA A 122 -2.88 -8.84 -17.41
N LYS A 123 -3.98 -8.67 -16.67
CA LYS A 123 -5.20 -8.00 -17.13
C LYS A 123 -5.62 -6.82 -16.24
N ASP A 124 -4.83 -6.49 -15.23
CA ASP A 124 -5.15 -5.39 -14.32
C ASP A 124 -5.06 -4.04 -15.04
N LYS A 125 -5.96 -3.12 -14.67
CA LYS A 125 -5.97 -1.76 -15.23
C LYS A 125 -4.69 -0.98 -14.92
N ALA A 126 -3.92 -1.38 -13.91
CA ALA A 126 -2.60 -0.83 -13.61
C ALA A 126 -1.67 -0.83 -14.85
N ALA A 127 -1.81 -1.84 -15.73
CA ALA A 127 -1.04 -1.91 -16.98
C ALA A 127 -1.30 -0.72 -17.92
N HIS A 128 -2.50 -0.11 -17.89
CA HIS A 128 -2.78 1.12 -18.65
C HIS A 128 -1.94 2.32 -18.19
N PHE A 129 -1.45 2.26 -16.96
CA PHE A 129 -0.60 3.28 -16.35
C PHE A 129 0.87 2.90 -16.38
N GLY A 130 1.26 1.81 -17.09
CA GLY A 130 2.64 1.31 -17.09
C GLY A 130 3.06 0.66 -15.76
N LEU A 131 2.10 0.39 -14.87
CA LEU A 131 2.34 -0.26 -13.58
C LEU A 131 2.14 -1.77 -13.70
N ASN A 132 2.99 -2.53 -13.01
CA ASN A 132 2.87 -3.98 -12.93
C ASN A 132 3.21 -4.45 -11.51
N PHE A 133 2.21 -5.02 -10.83
CA PHE A 133 2.32 -5.48 -9.46
C PHE A 133 1.71 -6.87 -9.30
N PRO A 134 2.17 -7.67 -8.31
CA PRO A 134 1.67 -9.03 -8.10
C PRO A 134 0.21 -9.06 -7.64
N VAL A 135 -0.46 -10.19 -7.91
CA VAL A 135 -1.79 -10.51 -7.39
C VAL A 135 -1.85 -10.34 -5.87
N GLY A 136 -2.90 -9.67 -5.40
CA GLY A 136 -3.11 -9.28 -4.01
C GLY A 136 -2.55 -7.90 -3.64
N THR A 137 -1.93 -7.18 -4.57
CA THR A 137 -1.54 -5.78 -4.36
C THR A 137 -2.79 -4.92 -4.20
N TRP A 138 -2.80 -4.08 -3.17
CA TRP A 138 -3.83 -3.06 -2.98
C TRP A 138 -3.43 -1.78 -3.70
N MET A 139 -4.21 -1.43 -4.69
CA MET A 139 -4.04 -0.26 -5.54
C MET A 139 -5.03 0.84 -5.17
N LEU A 140 -4.57 2.09 -5.26
CA LEU A 140 -5.36 3.29 -5.03
C LEU A 140 -5.36 4.18 -6.27
N GLY A 141 -6.49 4.86 -6.47
CA GLY A 141 -6.63 6.02 -7.33
C GLY A 141 -7.12 7.21 -6.51
N THR A 142 -6.29 8.24 -6.39
CA THR A 142 -6.55 9.43 -5.56
C THR A 142 -6.74 10.65 -6.45
N HIS A 143 -7.87 11.33 -6.29
CA HIS A 143 -8.14 12.61 -6.94
C HIS A 143 -7.54 13.74 -6.10
N VAL A 144 -6.84 14.67 -6.76
CA VAL A 144 -6.17 15.81 -6.13
C VAL A 144 -6.84 17.12 -6.57
N LYS A 145 -7.43 17.83 -5.62
CA LYS A 145 -8.07 19.12 -5.86
C LYS A 145 -7.11 20.30 -5.71
N GLU A 146 -6.20 20.23 -4.75
CA GLU A 146 -5.31 21.34 -4.41
C GLU A 146 -4.20 21.55 -5.45
N ASP A 147 -4.11 22.77 -5.98
CA ASP A 147 -3.14 23.13 -7.02
C ASP A 147 -1.70 22.95 -6.54
N THR A 148 -1.40 23.34 -5.30
CA THR A 148 -0.05 23.24 -4.73
C THR A 148 0.44 21.79 -4.68
N ILE A 149 -0.42 20.88 -4.24
CA ILE A 149 -0.12 19.44 -4.22
C ILE A 149 0.02 18.91 -5.65
N TRP A 150 -0.85 19.37 -6.56
CA TRP A 150 -0.76 18.97 -7.96
C TRP A 150 0.55 19.41 -8.63
N GLU A 151 1.03 20.63 -8.37
CA GLU A 151 2.32 21.11 -8.86
C GLU A 151 3.50 20.33 -8.23
N ALA A 152 3.43 20.00 -6.94
CA ALA A 152 4.44 19.20 -6.26
C ALA A 152 4.55 17.77 -6.85
N VAL A 153 3.40 17.17 -7.21
CA VAL A 153 3.39 15.90 -7.95
C VAL A 153 4.01 16.08 -9.34
N LYS A 154 3.60 17.10 -10.10
CA LYS A 154 4.10 17.34 -11.47
C LYS A 154 5.60 17.62 -11.54
N SER A 155 6.14 18.26 -10.51
CA SER A 155 7.58 18.54 -10.39
C SER A 155 8.39 17.33 -9.92
N GLY A 156 7.73 16.26 -9.46
CA GLY A 156 8.38 15.07 -8.92
C GLY A 156 8.83 15.19 -7.47
N GLU A 157 8.35 16.20 -6.73
CA GLU A 157 8.58 16.31 -5.29
C GLU A 157 7.78 15.25 -4.50
N ILE A 158 6.61 14.86 -5.00
CA ILE A 158 5.79 13.79 -4.44
C ILE A 158 5.75 12.63 -5.44
N THR A 159 6.20 11.46 -5.01
CA THR A 159 6.48 10.31 -5.90
C THR A 159 5.88 9.00 -5.40
N GLY A 160 5.22 8.98 -4.24
CA GLY A 160 4.87 7.73 -3.56
C GLY A 160 3.68 7.83 -2.60
N PHE A 161 2.97 6.72 -2.46
CA PHE A 161 1.99 6.50 -1.41
C PHE A 161 2.72 5.80 -0.29
N SER A 162 2.36 6.14 0.93
CA SER A 162 2.84 5.43 2.10
C SER A 162 1.70 5.23 3.08
N ILE A 163 1.51 4.00 3.54
CA ILE A 163 0.43 3.67 4.46
C ILE A 163 0.80 4.06 5.89
N GLU A 164 -0.11 4.75 6.56
CA GLU A 164 -0.03 4.97 8.00
C GLU A 164 -1.01 4.05 8.69
N GLY A 165 -0.50 3.16 9.54
CA GLY A 165 -1.33 2.17 10.20
C GLY A 165 -0.70 1.63 11.47
N ARG A 166 -1.54 0.99 12.29
CA ARG A 166 -1.12 0.22 13.45
C ARG A 166 -1.36 -1.25 13.16
N PHE A 167 -0.39 -2.11 13.44
CA PHE A 167 -0.43 -3.53 13.16
C PHE A 167 0.23 -4.31 14.29
N ASP A 168 -0.27 -5.51 14.53
CA ASP A 168 0.42 -6.48 15.37
C ASP A 168 1.58 -7.08 14.59
N HIS A 169 2.67 -7.40 15.29
CA HIS A 169 3.85 -8.01 14.70
C HIS A 169 4.06 -9.43 15.22
N VAL A 170 3.75 -10.41 14.38
CA VAL A 170 3.95 -11.82 14.72
C VAL A 170 5.29 -12.29 14.16
N LYS A 171 6.19 -12.76 15.02
CA LYS A 171 7.44 -13.38 14.56
C LYS A 171 7.11 -14.68 13.82
N LEU A 172 7.67 -14.86 12.63
CA LEU A 172 7.66 -16.16 11.98
C LEU A 172 8.56 -17.10 12.79
N THR A 173 7.96 -17.92 13.65
CA THR A 173 8.63 -19.12 14.15
C THR A 173 8.60 -20.14 13.00
N LYS A 174 9.75 -20.75 12.69
CA LYS A 174 9.76 -21.88 11.75
C LYS A 174 8.75 -22.90 12.25
N GLN A 175 7.63 -23.08 11.56
CA GLN A 175 6.81 -24.26 11.76
C GLN A 175 7.63 -25.46 11.28
N THR A 176 8.21 -26.20 12.21
CA THR A 176 8.62 -27.58 11.98
C THR A 176 7.36 -28.43 11.97
N GLY A 177 6.81 -28.69 10.79
CA GLY A 177 5.68 -29.59 10.60
C GLY A 177 4.77 -29.11 9.49
N ASP A 178 4.74 -29.87 8.40
CA ASP A 178 3.77 -29.74 7.32
C ASP A 178 2.33 -29.86 7.89
N PRO A 179 1.51 -28.79 7.89
CA PRO A 179 0.13 -28.86 8.36
C PRO A 179 -0.81 -29.56 7.36
N LEU A 180 -0.34 -29.83 6.14
CA LEU A 180 -1.15 -30.28 5.01
C LEU A 180 -1.01 -31.78 4.71
N GLY A 181 -0.21 -32.52 5.48
CA GLY A 181 0.10 -33.93 5.23
C GLY A 181 -1.07 -34.93 5.35
N ASN A 182 -2.29 -34.54 5.73
CA ASN A 182 -3.38 -35.51 5.99
C ASN A 182 -4.79 -35.13 5.51
N PHE A 183 -4.98 -34.09 4.70
CA PHE A 183 -6.35 -33.66 4.32
C PHE A 183 -6.95 -34.33 3.07
N TRP A 184 -6.20 -35.17 2.34
CA TRP A 184 -6.66 -35.77 1.07
C TRP A 184 -6.69 -37.31 1.04
N ALA A 185 -6.61 -38.00 2.18
CA ALA A 185 -6.58 -39.48 2.20
C ALA A 185 -7.96 -40.18 2.28
N GLY A 186 -9.07 -39.50 1.94
CA GLY A 186 -10.39 -40.11 2.13
C GLY A 186 -11.57 -39.47 1.41
N LEU A 187 -11.45 -39.21 0.10
CA LEU A 187 -12.57 -39.01 -0.82
C LEU A 187 -12.28 -39.68 -2.16
#